data_AF-A0A963JJX3-F1
#
_entry.id   AF-A0A963JJX3-F1
#
_cell.length_a   1.000
_cell.length_b   1.000
_cell.length_c   1.000
_cell.angle_alpha   90.00
_cell.angle_beta   90.00
_cell.angle_gamma   90.00
#
_symmetry.space_group_name_H-M   'P 1'
#
loop_
_entity.id
_entity.type
_entity.pdbx_description
1 polymer ?
#
loop_
_entity_poly.entity_id
_entity_poly.type
_entity_poly.pdbx_seq_one_letter_code
_entity_poly.pdbx_strand_id
1 'polypeptide(L)'
;MQSTASGDQKKVASNTELSEENKRLFDTLHQFMWIQGEPLPLIFDLNEQIYIQQGITRDALKQLEACGLINFEPNGFVKKKFGKHTRLFYCGKPTKIGFPDDMNNQLDLGCVTLTERGKALASDREIPRNQAFYEYVIGRWYQSGYTVSSIQVDQ
;
A
#
# COMPACT_ATOMS: atom_id res chain seq x y z
N MET A 1 38.56 42.23 -17.37
CA MET A 1 38.92 41.88 -15.98
C MET A 1 37.68 41.37 -15.25
N GLN A 2 37.74 40.10 -14.82
CA GLN A 2 37.05 39.39 -13.72
C GLN A 2 35.55 39.67 -13.46
N SER A 3 34.64 38.68 -13.63
CA SER A 3 34.32 37.55 -12.73
C SER A 3 33.90 37.94 -11.32
N THR A 4 32.66 37.58 -10.94
CA THR A 4 32.38 36.64 -9.84
C THR A 4 30.98 36.03 -9.99
N ALA A 5 30.94 34.71 -9.87
CA ALA A 5 29.76 33.85 -9.86
C ALA A 5 29.06 33.83 -8.49
N SER A 6 27.78 33.48 -8.47
CA SER A 6 27.05 32.93 -7.31
C SER A 6 25.67 32.48 -7.82
N GLY A 7 25.16 31.28 -7.65
CA GLY A 7 25.66 30.07 -7.03
C GLY A 7 24.61 29.00 -7.30
N ASP A 8 25.05 27.88 -7.87
CA ASP A 8 24.25 26.66 -8.00
C ASP A 8 23.91 26.11 -6.61
N GLN A 9 22.62 25.88 -6.35
CA GLN A 9 22.16 24.69 -5.62
C GLN A 9 20.88 24.19 -6.29
N LYS A 10 21.05 23.59 -7.46
CA LYS A 10 20.07 22.65 -8.00
C LYS A 10 20.03 21.46 -7.03
N LYS A 11 18.97 21.35 -6.22
CA LYS A 11 18.68 20.15 -5.42
C LYS A 11 18.39 19.02 -6.41
N VAL A 12 19.44 18.35 -6.88
CA VAL A 12 19.33 17.11 -7.66
C VAL A 12 18.82 16.06 -6.67
N ALA A 13 17.50 15.87 -6.64
CA ALA A 13 16.95 14.62 -6.16
C ALA A 13 17.58 13.54 -7.05
N SER A 14 18.47 12.74 -6.49
CA SER A 14 19.11 11.63 -7.18
C SER A 14 18.01 10.71 -7.69
N ASN A 15 17.73 10.78 -8.98
CA ASN A 15 16.82 9.89 -9.67
C ASN A 15 17.56 8.55 -9.87
N THR A 16 17.87 7.87 -8.76
CA THR A 16 18.59 6.60 -8.80
C THR A 16 17.63 5.58 -9.38
N GLU A 17 17.90 5.12 -10.60
CA GLU A 17 17.15 4.05 -11.23
C GLU A 17 17.12 2.82 -10.32
N LEU A 18 15.94 2.23 -10.18
CA LEU A 18 15.78 0.99 -9.41
C LEU A 18 16.50 -0.15 -10.12
N SER A 19 17.17 -1.03 -9.37
CA SER A 19 17.67 -2.29 -9.91
C SER A 19 16.51 -3.15 -10.40
N GLU A 20 16.77 -4.06 -11.33
CA GLU A 20 15.76 -5.00 -11.85
C GLU A 20 15.16 -5.89 -10.75
N GLU A 21 15.96 -6.23 -9.74
CA GLU A 21 15.50 -6.96 -8.55
C GLU A 21 14.47 -6.15 -7.76
N ASN A 22 14.78 -4.87 -7.45
CA ASN A 22 13.88 -3.99 -6.71
C ASN A 22 12.62 -3.65 -7.49
N LYS A 23 12.71 -3.53 -8.83
CA LYS A 23 11.54 -3.39 -9.71
C LYS A 23 10.63 -4.61 -9.59
N ARG A 24 11.17 -5.83 -9.73
CA ARG A 24 10.40 -7.08 -9.62
C ARG A 24 9.77 -7.25 -8.24
N LEU A 25 10.50 -6.88 -7.20
CA LEU A 25 9.98 -6.93 -5.83
C LEU A 25 8.83 -5.94 -5.63
N PHE A 26 8.98 -4.71 -6.13
CA PHE A 26 7.91 -3.71 -6.07
C PHE A 26 6.71 -4.12 -6.93
N ASP A 27 6.92 -4.71 -8.11
CA ASP A 27 5.86 -5.28 -8.95
C ASP A 27 5.11 -6.39 -8.22
N THR A 28 5.83 -7.24 -7.49
CA THR A 28 5.23 -8.28 -6.65
C THR A 28 4.38 -7.70 -5.53
N LEU A 29 4.76 -6.55 -4.96
CA LEU A 29 3.98 -5.85 -3.93
C LEU A 29 2.61 -5.37 -4.46
N HIS A 30 2.46 -5.10 -5.77
CA HIS A 30 1.23 -4.53 -6.33
C HIS A 30 0.02 -5.43 -6.10
N GLN A 31 0.18 -6.76 -6.15
CA GLN A 31 -0.93 -7.70 -5.94
C GLN A 31 -1.56 -7.58 -4.54
N PHE A 32 -0.85 -6.95 -3.59
CA PHE A 32 -1.29 -6.72 -2.22
C PHE A 32 -1.86 -5.31 -1.98
N MET A 33 -2.05 -4.53 -3.04
CA MET A 33 -2.57 -3.17 -2.97
C MET A 33 -4.10 -3.16 -3.11
N TRP A 34 -4.73 -2.45 -2.20
CA TRP A 34 -6.08 -1.92 -2.35
C TRP A 34 -5.99 -0.46 -2.77
N ILE A 35 -7.10 0.14 -3.20
CA ILE A 35 -7.17 1.56 -3.56
C ILE A 35 -8.18 2.27 -2.65
N GLN A 36 -7.77 3.41 -2.09
CA GLN A 36 -8.66 4.37 -1.42
C GLN A 36 -8.24 5.79 -1.80
N GLY A 37 -8.57 6.22 -3.02
CA GLY A 37 -8.03 7.43 -3.64
C GLY A 37 -6.60 7.23 -4.15
N GLU A 38 -5.73 6.66 -3.32
CA GLU A 38 -4.35 6.28 -3.65
C GLU A 38 -4.11 4.78 -3.43
N PRO A 39 -3.04 4.19 -4.03
CA PRO A 39 -2.66 2.82 -3.75
C PRO A 39 -2.25 2.61 -2.30
N LEU A 40 -2.77 1.54 -1.71
CA LEU A 40 -2.71 1.20 -0.30
C LEU A 40 -2.33 -0.28 -0.15
N PRO A 41 -1.04 -0.60 0.03
CA PRO A 41 -0.61 -1.95 0.38
C PRO A 41 -1.22 -2.35 1.72
N LEU A 42 -1.86 -3.53 1.79
CA LEU A 42 -2.34 -4.10 3.04
C LEU A 42 -1.50 -5.33 3.40
N ILE A 43 -0.38 -5.09 4.09
CA ILE A 43 0.54 -6.13 4.57
C ILE A 43 0.44 -6.23 6.07
N PHE A 44 -0.37 -7.15 6.58
CA PHE A 44 -0.73 -7.12 7.99
C PHE A 44 0.18 -7.95 8.92
N ASP A 45 0.52 -9.18 8.54
CA ASP A 45 1.42 -10.05 9.30
C ASP A 45 2.36 -10.78 8.34
N LEU A 46 3.66 -10.51 8.45
CA LEU A 46 4.70 -11.07 7.58
C LEU A 46 4.95 -12.57 7.80
N ASN A 47 4.37 -13.18 8.83
CA ASN A 47 4.44 -14.62 9.05
C ASN A 47 3.41 -15.41 8.23
N GLU A 48 2.47 -14.71 7.58
CA GLU A 48 1.43 -15.34 6.78
C GLU A 48 1.97 -15.85 5.46
N GLN A 49 1.61 -17.09 5.13
CA GLN A 49 2.08 -17.78 3.92
C GLN A 49 1.77 -17.01 2.64
N ILE A 50 0.68 -16.23 2.65
CA ILE A 50 0.25 -15.45 1.51
C ILE A 50 1.26 -14.38 1.06
N TYR A 51 2.06 -13.87 2.00
CA TYR A 51 3.13 -12.92 1.73
C TYR A 51 4.46 -13.66 1.51
N ILE A 52 4.78 -14.63 2.37
CA ILE A 52 6.04 -15.39 2.33
C ILE A 52 6.22 -16.10 0.99
N GLN A 53 5.18 -16.76 0.48
CA GLN A 53 5.25 -17.52 -0.78
C GLN A 53 5.47 -16.61 -1.99
N GLN A 54 5.16 -15.33 -1.88
CA GLN A 54 5.41 -14.32 -2.91
C GLN A 54 6.72 -13.55 -2.65
N GLY A 55 7.53 -13.94 -1.66
CA GLY A 55 8.79 -13.26 -1.34
C GLY A 55 8.63 -11.91 -0.63
N ILE A 56 7.42 -11.56 -0.15
CA ILE A 56 7.22 -10.38 0.70
C ILE A 56 7.61 -10.74 2.13
N THR A 57 8.88 -10.51 2.43
CA THR A 57 9.50 -10.74 3.75
C THR A 57 9.94 -9.42 4.37
N ARG A 58 10.35 -9.45 5.66
CA ARG A 58 10.89 -8.27 6.34
C ARG A 58 12.10 -7.67 5.61
N ASP A 59 13.00 -8.52 5.12
CA ASP A 59 14.21 -8.04 4.43
C ASP A 59 13.89 -7.44 3.07
N ALA A 60 12.94 -8.05 2.35
CA ALA A 60 12.42 -7.51 1.10
C ALA A 60 11.77 -6.12 1.31
N LEU A 61 10.95 -5.95 2.36
CA LEU A 61 10.38 -4.64 2.68
C LEU A 61 11.45 -3.61 3.06
N LYS A 62 12.47 -3.98 3.82
CA LYS A 62 13.62 -3.09 4.11
C LYS A 62 14.36 -2.66 2.85
N GLN A 63 14.49 -3.54 1.84
CA GLN A 63 15.10 -3.17 0.56
C GLN A 63 14.26 -2.13 -0.19
N LEU A 64 12.94 -2.31 -0.25
CA LEU A 64 12.03 -1.33 -0.86
C LEU A 64 12.02 0.01 -0.11
N GLU A 65 12.12 -0.03 1.22
CA GLU A 65 12.24 1.15 2.07
C GLU A 65 13.56 1.89 1.81
N ALA A 66 14.69 1.18 1.70
CA ALA A 66 15.98 1.76 1.36
C ALA A 66 15.99 2.41 -0.05
N CYS A 67 15.13 1.92 -0.96
CA CYS A 67 14.90 2.56 -2.26
C CYS A 67 13.99 3.81 -2.19
N GLY A 68 13.43 4.11 -1.02
CA GLY A 68 12.50 5.20 -0.80
C GLY A 68 11.15 4.99 -1.46
N LEU A 69 10.71 3.74 -1.67
CA LEU A 69 9.41 3.41 -2.29
C LEU A 69 8.30 3.22 -1.27
N ILE A 70 8.65 2.75 -0.08
CA ILE A 70 7.70 2.48 1.01
C ILE A 70 8.24 3.06 2.32
N ASN A 71 7.36 3.25 3.29
CA ASN A 71 7.72 3.29 4.71
C ASN A 71 7.30 1.96 5.33
N PHE A 72 8.18 1.34 6.10
CA PHE A 72 7.95 0.07 6.77
C PHE A 72 8.01 0.23 8.29
N GLU A 73 6.86 0.06 8.94
CA GLU A 73 6.73 0.13 10.39
C GLU A 73 6.30 -1.23 10.94
N PRO A 74 7.18 -1.98 11.62
CA PRO A 74 6.86 -3.32 12.13
C PRO A 74 5.66 -3.37 13.07
N ASN A 75 5.34 -2.26 13.75
CA ASN A 75 4.20 -2.14 14.65
C ASN A 75 2.89 -1.78 13.93
N GLY A 76 2.94 -1.58 12.62
CA GLY A 76 1.77 -1.26 11.81
C GLY A 76 1.41 0.22 11.78
N PHE A 77 0.57 0.56 10.81
CA PHE A 77 -0.07 1.85 10.64
C PHE A 77 -1.56 1.69 10.86
N VAL A 78 -2.18 2.66 11.53
CA VAL A 78 -3.62 2.70 11.75
C VAL A 78 -4.17 4.02 11.27
N LYS A 79 -5.17 3.99 10.40
CA LYS A 79 -5.92 5.18 9.99
C LYS A 79 -7.17 5.30 10.85
N LYS A 80 -7.28 6.42 11.54
CA LYS A 80 -8.37 6.72 12.47
C LYS A 80 -9.39 7.67 11.85
N LYS A 81 -10.44 7.98 12.62
CA LYS A 81 -11.49 8.95 12.29
C LYS A 81 -12.37 8.52 11.13
N PHE A 82 -12.55 7.21 10.95
CA PHE A 82 -13.59 6.71 10.06
C PHE A 82 -14.98 6.92 10.68
N GLY A 83 -15.94 7.31 9.84
CA GLY A 83 -17.36 7.24 10.19
C GLY A 83 -17.88 5.80 10.13
N LYS A 84 -19.19 5.63 10.00
CA LYS A 84 -19.83 4.31 9.95
C LYS A 84 -19.39 3.42 8.78
N HIS A 85 -19.02 4.02 7.65
CA HIS A 85 -18.72 3.28 6.43
C HIS A 85 -17.50 3.84 5.70
N THR A 86 -16.80 2.97 4.99
CA THR A 86 -15.85 3.35 3.94
C THR A 86 -15.94 2.41 2.75
N ARG A 87 -15.24 2.75 1.66
CA ARG A 87 -15.12 1.91 0.46
C ARG A 87 -13.65 1.83 0.09
N LEU A 88 -13.18 0.61 -0.14
CA LEU A 88 -11.88 0.32 -0.73
C LEU A 88 -12.12 -0.48 -2.02
N PHE A 89 -11.19 -0.38 -2.97
CA PHE A 89 -11.28 -1.07 -4.25
C PHE A 89 -10.13 -2.05 -4.40
N TYR A 90 -10.41 -3.24 -4.90
CA TYR A 90 -9.39 -4.24 -5.23
C TYR A 90 -9.58 -4.68 -6.68
N CYS A 91 -8.55 -4.50 -7.52
CA CYS A 91 -8.64 -4.75 -8.97
C CYS A 91 -9.90 -4.10 -9.60
N GLY A 92 -10.17 -2.83 -9.25
CA GLY A 92 -11.35 -2.08 -9.72
C GLY A 92 -12.68 -2.45 -9.08
N LYS A 93 -12.75 -3.49 -8.23
CA LYS A 93 -13.99 -3.93 -7.59
C LYS A 93 -14.20 -3.25 -6.23
N PRO A 94 -15.29 -2.49 -6.03
CA PRO A 94 -15.56 -1.84 -4.76
C PRO A 94 -16.02 -2.85 -3.69
N THR A 95 -15.42 -2.72 -2.51
CA THR A 95 -15.85 -3.39 -1.28
C THR A 95 -16.25 -2.33 -0.26
N LYS A 96 -17.49 -2.40 0.21
CA LYS A 96 -17.98 -1.57 1.31
C LYS A 96 -17.58 -2.21 2.63
N ILE A 97 -17.02 -1.39 3.51
CA ILE A 97 -16.70 -1.76 4.90
C ILE A 97 -17.63 -0.94 5.79
N GLY A 98 -18.39 -1.62 6.64
CA GLY A 98 -19.19 -1.06 7.72
C GLY A 98 -18.49 -1.31 9.05
N PHE A 99 -18.25 -0.26 9.81
CA PHE A 99 -17.62 -0.31 11.12
C PHE A 99 -18.68 -0.44 12.24
N PRO A 100 -18.31 -0.93 13.43
CA PRO A 100 -19.24 -1.11 14.54
C PRO A 100 -19.82 0.22 15.04
N ASP A 101 -18.99 1.24 15.21
CA ASP A 101 -19.42 2.54 15.77
C ASP A 101 -19.83 3.52 14.68
N ASP A 102 -20.55 4.57 15.04
CA ASP A 102 -21.01 5.59 14.07
C ASP A 102 -19.89 6.55 13.66
N MET A 103 -18.93 6.80 14.56
CA MET A 103 -17.80 7.72 14.36
C MET A 103 -16.57 7.23 15.12
N ASN A 104 -15.41 7.83 14.80
CA ASN A 104 -14.12 7.56 15.44
C ASN A 104 -13.60 6.11 15.27
N ASN A 105 -14.09 5.41 14.26
CA ASN A 105 -13.58 4.10 13.89
C ASN A 105 -12.14 4.18 13.36
N GLN A 106 -11.50 3.02 13.32
CA GLN A 106 -10.14 2.87 12.82
C GLN A 106 -10.04 1.70 11.84
N LEU A 107 -9.06 1.78 10.96
CA LEU A 107 -8.71 0.73 10.02
C LEU A 107 -7.21 0.45 10.17
N ASP A 108 -6.88 -0.80 10.48
CA ASP A 108 -5.52 -1.30 10.38
C ASP A 108 -5.08 -1.27 8.91
N LEU A 109 -3.94 -0.67 8.63
CA LEU A 109 -3.35 -0.59 7.28
C LEU A 109 -2.18 -1.56 7.12
N GLY A 110 -1.84 -2.33 8.16
CA GLY A 110 -0.68 -3.19 8.17
C GLY A 110 0.62 -2.40 8.32
N CYS A 111 1.75 -3.03 8.01
CA CYS A 111 3.10 -2.53 8.28
C CYS A 111 3.73 -1.71 7.15
N VAL A 112 3.02 -1.48 6.04
CA VAL A 112 3.57 -0.84 4.84
C VAL A 112 2.70 0.32 4.38
N THR A 113 3.31 1.47 4.11
CA THR A 113 2.70 2.56 3.33
C THR A 113 3.59 2.95 2.16
N LEU A 114 3.02 3.50 1.09
CA LEU A 114 3.83 4.02 -0.02
C LEU A 114 4.35 5.43 0.29
N THR A 115 5.58 5.71 -0.11
CA THR A 115 6.08 7.10 -0.21
C THR A 115 5.45 7.78 -1.43
N GLU A 116 5.63 9.10 -1.57
CA GLU A 116 5.21 9.82 -2.78
C GLU A 116 5.83 9.23 -4.07
N ARG A 117 7.10 8.81 -4.00
CA ARG A 117 7.76 8.11 -5.12
C ARG A 117 7.09 6.75 -5.40
N GLY A 118 6.79 5.97 -4.36
CA GLY A 118 6.12 4.69 -4.50
C GLY A 118 4.72 4.82 -5.10
N LYS A 119 3.94 5.79 -4.63
CA LYS A 119 2.61 6.10 -5.18
C LYS A 119 2.70 6.45 -6.66
N ALA A 120 3.59 7.37 -7.03
CA ALA A 120 3.77 7.77 -8.43
C ALA A 120 4.11 6.59 -9.35
N LEU A 121 4.90 5.63 -8.88
CA LEU A 121 5.24 4.43 -9.65
C LEU A 121 4.11 3.38 -9.71
N ALA A 122 3.21 3.37 -8.73
CA ALA A 122 2.10 2.42 -8.64
C ALA A 122 0.82 2.91 -9.33
N SER A 123 0.59 4.23 -9.40
CA SER A 123 -0.68 4.82 -9.87
C SER A 123 -1.08 4.45 -11.30
N ASP A 124 -0.12 4.15 -12.18
CA ASP A 124 -0.39 3.81 -13.60
C ASP A 124 -0.38 2.30 -13.87
N ARG A 125 -0.28 1.47 -12.83
CA ARG A 125 -0.15 0.02 -12.97
C ARG A 125 -1.42 -0.70 -12.57
N GLU A 126 -1.83 -1.63 -13.43
CA GLU A 126 -2.91 -2.55 -13.10
C GLU A 126 -2.47 -3.47 -11.96
N ILE A 127 -3.33 -3.61 -10.95
CA ILE A 127 -3.08 -4.50 -9.81
C ILE A 127 -3.37 -5.94 -10.26
N PRO A 128 -2.37 -6.84 -10.26
CA PRO A 128 -2.59 -8.23 -10.59
C PRO A 128 -3.53 -8.87 -9.56
N ARG A 129 -4.53 -9.62 -10.04
CA ARG A 129 -5.50 -10.25 -9.15
C ARG A 129 -4.86 -11.40 -8.36
N ASN A 130 -4.87 -11.27 -7.04
CA ASN A 130 -4.57 -12.35 -6.10
C ASN A 130 -5.83 -12.66 -5.29
N GLN A 131 -6.51 -13.76 -5.66
CA GLN A 131 -7.79 -14.15 -5.06
C GLN A 131 -7.63 -14.56 -3.59
N ALA A 132 -6.58 -15.32 -3.27
CA ALA A 132 -6.30 -15.71 -1.90
C ALA A 132 -6.09 -14.46 -1.02
N PHE A 133 -5.40 -13.44 -1.55
CA PHE A 133 -5.14 -12.21 -0.80
C PHE A 133 -6.41 -11.44 -0.55
N TYR A 134 -7.26 -11.31 -1.57
CA TYR A 134 -8.58 -10.72 -1.40
C TYR A 134 -9.34 -11.41 -0.26
N GLU A 135 -9.47 -12.75 -0.31
CA GLU A 135 -10.18 -13.53 0.72
C GLU A 135 -9.56 -13.36 2.11
N TYR A 136 -8.23 -13.33 2.21
CA TYR A 136 -7.50 -13.08 3.44
C TYR A 136 -7.86 -11.71 4.05
N VAL A 137 -7.86 -10.64 3.26
CA VAL A 137 -8.22 -9.30 3.75
C VAL A 137 -9.68 -9.24 4.21
N ILE A 138 -10.61 -9.82 3.43
CA ILE A 138 -12.03 -9.89 3.79
C ILE A 138 -12.22 -10.63 5.11
N GLY A 139 -11.56 -11.79 5.27
CA GLY A 139 -11.60 -12.58 6.49
C GLY A 139 -11.08 -11.81 7.70
N ARG A 140 -9.97 -11.08 7.55
CA ARG A 140 -9.39 -10.26 8.62
C ARG A 140 -10.32 -9.13 9.06
N TRP A 141 -10.97 -8.44 8.11
CA TRP A 141 -11.97 -7.42 8.43
C TRP A 141 -13.19 -8.00 9.15
N TYR A 142 -13.67 -9.16 8.71
CA TYR A 142 -14.78 -9.84 9.38
C TYR A 142 -14.42 -10.22 10.83
N GLN A 143 -13.22 -10.79 11.05
CA GLN A 143 -12.71 -11.11 12.38
C GLN A 143 -12.53 -9.88 13.28
N SER A 144 -12.31 -8.70 12.67
CA SER A 144 -12.23 -7.42 13.36
C SER A 144 -13.61 -6.82 13.69
N GLY A 145 -14.70 -7.54 13.41
CA GLY A 145 -16.08 -7.11 13.66
C GLY A 145 -16.64 -6.17 12.60
N TYR A 146 -16.00 -6.05 11.44
CA TYR A 146 -16.50 -5.22 10.35
C TYR A 146 -17.51 -5.99 9.51
N THR A 147 -18.55 -5.29 9.06
CA THR A 147 -19.45 -5.82 8.03
C THR A 147 -18.84 -5.52 6.66
N VAL A 148 -18.66 -6.53 5.84
CA VAL A 148 -18.04 -6.37 4.52
C VAL A 148 -19.03 -6.82 3.45
N SER A 149 -19.23 -5.99 2.42
CA SER A 149 -20.05 -6.37 1.27
C SER A 149 -19.43 -5.92 -0.04
N SER A 150 -19.39 -6.83 -1.01
CA SER A 150 -19.09 -6.49 -2.39
C SER A 150 -20.24 -5.67 -2.96
N ILE A 151 -19.94 -4.53 -3.56
CA ILE A 151 -20.95 -3.76 -4.29
C ILE A 151 -20.87 -4.19 -5.76
N GLN A 152 -21.96 -4.74 -6.29
CA GLN A 152 -22.15 -4.74 -7.74
C GLN A 152 -22.49 -3.30 -8.13
N VAL A 153 -21.60 -2.68 -8.89
CA VAL A 153 -21.95 -1.45 -9.59
C VAL A 153 -22.72 -1.92 -10.81
N ASP A 154 -24.04 -1.83 -10.76
CA ASP A 154 -24.86 -1.98 -11.95
C ASP A 154 -24.33 -0.97 -12.99
N GLN A 155 -23.88 -1.49 -14.14
CA GLN A 155 -23.42 -0.70 -15.28
C GLN A 155 -24.61 -0.14 -16.05
#